data_AF-A0A3P7E0J0-F1
#
_entry.id   AF-A0A3P7E0J0-F1
#
_cell.length_a   1.000
_cell.length_b   1.000
_cell.length_c   1.000
_cell.angle_alpha   90.00
_cell.angle_beta   90.00
_cell.angle_gamma   90.00
#
_symmetry.space_group_name_H-M   'P 1'
#
loop_
_entity.id
_entity.type
_entity.pdbx_description
1 polymer ?
#
loop_
_entity_poly.entity_id
_entity_poly.type
_entity_poly.pdbx_seq_one_letter_code
_entity_poly.pdbx_strand_id
1 'polypeptide(L)'
;MHIRSGYPLNRIAELHGNVFLEKCARCGRRYYRTTPTGSIGLKPTGKRCEGTNSGRPCRGMLHDVCLDWEDPLPQEDLCAANEFARNADLSICMGTTLQITPAGDLPLLAKKNGGKMVIINLSKTKHDEKADLIINARVDDVMRMLMTTMDIDVVQKFNADFIVPLSIHPLERFRKNRKRWKMKKEE
;
A
#
# COMPACT_ATOMS: atom_id res chain seq x y z
N MET A 1 -8.31 6.05 -1.58
CA MET A 1 -9.64 5.43 -1.38
C MET A 1 -9.64 4.32 -0.35
N HIS A 2 -8.63 3.43 -0.33
CA HIS A 2 -8.50 2.36 0.67
C HIS A 2 -8.71 2.83 2.13
N ILE A 3 -8.08 3.93 2.53
CA ILE A 3 -8.25 4.47 3.88
C ILE A 3 -9.71 4.84 4.18
N ARG A 4 -10.36 5.52 3.25
CA ARG A 4 -11.76 5.95 3.35
C ARG A 4 -12.73 4.76 3.32
N SER A 5 -12.33 3.61 2.77
CA SER A 5 -13.14 2.38 2.83
C SER A 5 -13.02 1.63 4.16
N GLY A 6 -12.33 2.19 5.15
CA GLY A 6 -12.10 1.55 6.45
C GLY A 6 -10.94 0.55 6.45
N TYR A 7 -10.08 0.56 5.42
CA TYR A 7 -8.90 -0.31 5.42
C TYR A 7 -7.89 0.17 6.49
N PRO A 8 -7.38 -0.73 7.35
CA PRO A 8 -6.58 -0.33 8.51
C PRO A 8 -5.21 0.23 8.14
N LEU A 9 -4.81 1.33 8.80
CA LEU A 9 -3.54 2.04 8.54
C LEU A 9 -2.30 1.17 8.74
N ASN A 10 -2.34 0.22 9.68
CA ASN A 10 -1.21 -0.67 9.93
C ASN A 10 -1.06 -1.82 8.92
N ARG A 11 -1.86 -1.84 7.84
CA ARG A 11 -1.85 -2.89 6.80
C ARG A 11 -1.63 -2.34 5.39
N ILE A 12 -1.38 -1.05 5.25
CA ILE A 12 -1.29 -0.39 3.95
C ILE A 12 0.03 0.38 3.83
N ALA A 13 0.56 0.42 2.61
CA ALA A 13 1.68 1.26 2.23
C ALA A 13 1.23 2.16 1.06
N GLU A 14 1.13 3.47 1.30
CA GLU A 14 0.69 4.44 0.29
C GLU A 14 1.90 5.00 -0.47
N LEU A 15 2.50 4.17 -1.33
CA LEU A 15 3.82 4.44 -1.94
C LEU A 15 3.87 5.74 -2.76
N HIS A 16 2.79 6.13 -3.44
CA HIS A 16 2.75 7.37 -4.24
C HIS A 16 1.92 8.48 -3.58
N GLY A 17 1.69 8.35 -2.27
CA GLY A 17 0.94 9.32 -1.49
C GLY A 17 -0.57 9.15 -1.56
N ASN A 18 -1.26 10.13 -1.00
CA ASN A 18 -2.71 10.17 -0.84
C ASN A 18 -3.16 11.63 -0.87
N VAL A 19 -4.00 11.98 -1.84
CA VAL A 19 -4.48 13.37 -2.05
C VAL A 19 -5.27 13.94 -0.86
N PHE A 20 -5.74 13.08 0.04
CA PHE A 20 -6.46 13.47 1.25
C PHE A 20 -5.55 13.54 2.49
N LEU A 21 -4.26 13.29 2.35
CA LEU A 21 -3.31 13.26 3.46
C LEU A 21 -2.33 14.44 3.36
N GLU A 22 -2.17 15.16 4.47
CA GLU A 22 -1.06 16.09 4.66
C GLU A 22 -0.23 15.69 5.89
N LYS A 23 1.07 15.93 5.84
CA LYS A 23 2.04 15.59 6.88
C LYS A 23 2.72 16.85 7.40
N CYS A 24 2.85 16.95 8.72
CA CYS A 24 3.63 18.02 9.33
C CYS A 24 5.12 17.79 9.09
N ALA A 25 5.80 18.76 8.45
CA ALA A 25 7.25 18.70 8.22
C ALA A 25 8.08 18.77 9.51
N ARG A 26 7.50 19.25 10.62
CA ARG A 26 8.21 19.38 11.91
C ARG A 26 8.12 18.15 12.80
N CYS A 27 6.93 17.56 12.93
CA CYS A 27 6.68 16.46 13.88
C CYS A 27 6.25 15.15 13.23
N GLY A 28 6.13 15.10 11.90
CA GLY A 28 5.75 13.90 11.16
C GLY A 28 4.28 13.50 11.29
N ARG A 29 3.46 14.23 12.07
CA ARG A 29 2.04 13.91 12.25
C ARG A 29 1.29 13.96 10.91
N ARG A 30 0.50 12.91 10.67
CA ARG A 30 -0.34 12.70 9.50
C ARG A 30 -1.76 13.20 9.78
N TYR A 31 -2.36 13.92 8.84
CA TYR A 31 -3.72 14.43 8.91
C TYR A 31 -4.53 13.96 7.70
N TYR A 32 -5.44 13.01 7.90
CA TYR A 32 -6.37 12.57 6.87
C TYR A 32 -7.56 13.55 6.84
N ARG A 33 -7.78 14.16 5.69
CA ARG A 33 -8.79 15.19 5.44
C ARG A 33 -9.97 14.62 4.66
N THR A 34 -11.10 15.30 4.74
CA THR A 34 -12.29 14.97 3.94
C THR A 34 -12.21 15.54 2.53
N THR A 35 -11.41 16.61 2.33
CA THR A 35 -11.15 17.25 1.05
C THR A 35 -9.69 17.07 0.62
N PRO A 36 -9.39 17.07 -0.70
CA PRO A 36 -8.01 17.01 -1.18
C PRO A 36 -7.17 18.19 -0.66
N THR A 37 -5.86 17.96 -0.46
CA THR A 37 -4.90 18.97 0.03
C THR A 37 -4.72 20.15 -0.92
N GLY A 38 -4.95 19.94 -2.22
CA GLY A 38 -4.86 20.97 -3.26
C GLY A 38 -3.45 21.22 -3.81
N SER A 39 -2.44 20.48 -3.34
CA SER A 39 -1.07 20.54 -3.83
C SER A 39 -0.51 19.14 -4.11
N ILE A 40 0.52 19.08 -4.97
CA ILE A 40 1.26 17.87 -5.38
C ILE A 40 2.75 18.24 -5.45
N GLY A 41 3.62 17.26 -5.18
CA GLY A 41 5.07 17.39 -5.19
C GLY A 41 5.62 17.81 -3.84
N LEU A 42 5.03 17.26 -2.77
CA LEU A 42 5.47 17.48 -1.38
C LEU A 42 5.49 18.97 -0.99
N LYS A 43 4.53 19.76 -1.48
CA LYS A 43 4.50 21.22 -1.31
C LYS A 43 3.74 21.63 -0.04
N PRO A 44 4.03 22.82 0.53
CA PRO A 44 3.23 23.36 1.61
C PRO A 44 1.76 23.52 1.23
N THR A 45 0.85 23.05 2.08
CA THR A 45 -0.61 23.18 1.86
C THR A 45 -1.18 24.52 2.34
N GLY A 46 -0.32 25.39 2.90
CA GLY A 46 -0.71 26.65 3.55
C GLY A 46 -1.26 26.48 4.97
N LYS A 47 -1.44 25.24 5.46
CA LYS A 47 -1.95 24.95 6.80
C LYS A 47 -0.83 24.71 7.82
N ARG A 48 -1.16 24.92 9.10
CA ARG A 48 -0.27 24.68 10.24
C ARG A 48 -0.65 23.40 10.96
N CYS A 49 0.35 22.73 11.53
CA CYS A 49 0.17 21.55 12.37
C CYS A 49 -0.67 21.88 13.61
N GLU A 50 -1.79 21.16 13.74
CA GLU A 50 -2.74 21.22 14.86
C GLU A 50 -2.22 20.52 16.13
N GLY A 51 -1.06 19.85 16.06
CA GLY A 51 -0.57 19.02 17.15
C GLY A 51 0.03 19.81 18.32
N THR A 52 -0.21 19.33 19.54
CA THR A 52 0.15 20.00 20.80
C THR A 52 0.89 19.08 21.80
N ASN A 53 1.52 17.98 21.35
CA ASN A 53 2.08 16.92 22.21
C ASN A 53 3.08 17.37 23.30
N SER A 54 3.66 18.57 23.20
CA SER A 54 4.57 19.14 24.20
C SER A 54 3.89 20.15 25.12
N GLY A 55 2.56 20.18 25.15
CA GLY A 55 1.76 21.26 25.77
C GLY A 55 1.80 22.58 25.01
N ARG A 56 2.60 22.67 23.92
CA ARG A 56 2.71 23.85 23.04
C ARG A 56 2.30 23.50 21.61
N PRO A 57 1.67 24.44 20.86
CA PRO A 57 1.37 24.24 19.46
C PRO A 57 2.63 23.94 18.64
N CYS A 58 2.57 22.90 17.81
CA CYS A 58 3.68 22.48 16.97
C CYS A 58 4.09 23.56 15.95
N ARG A 59 3.14 24.31 15.39
CA ARG A 59 3.35 25.40 14.40
C ARG A 59 4.11 24.99 13.12
N GLY A 60 4.41 23.70 12.94
CA GLY A 60 5.03 23.17 11.73
C GLY A 60 4.13 23.37 10.50
N MET A 61 4.73 23.52 9.33
CA MET A 61 3.98 23.62 8.08
C MET A 61 3.51 22.24 7.63
N LEU A 62 2.25 22.13 7.22
CA LEU A 62 1.72 20.92 6.60
C LEU A 62 2.11 20.91 5.13
N HIS A 63 2.54 19.75 4.64
CA HIS A 63 2.83 19.50 3.23
C HIS A 63 1.95 18.36 2.73
N ASP A 64 1.60 18.36 1.45
CA ASP A 64 1.01 17.19 0.83
C ASP A 64 2.01 16.02 0.81
N VAL A 65 1.51 14.82 0.56
CA VAL A 65 2.33 13.61 0.46
C VAL A 65 2.33 13.01 -0.95
N CYS A 66 1.73 13.70 -1.93
CA CYS A 66 1.66 13.23 -3.30
C CYS A 66 2.98 13.52 -3.99
N LEU A 67 3.56 12.48 -4.57
CA LEU A 67 4.88 12.56 -5.21
C LEU A 67 4.79 13.20 -6.59
N ASP A 68 5.78 14.02 -6.93
CA ASP A 68 6.18 14.32 -8.30
C ASP A 68 7.12 13.23 -8.84
N TRP A 69 7.48 13.28 -10.12
CA TRP A 69 8.26 12.24 -10.79
C TRP A 69 9.63 11.97 -10.18
N GLU A 70 10.28 13.00 -9.65
CA GLU A 70 11.65 12.92 -9.08
C GLU A 70 11.64 12.72 -7.56
N ASP A 71 10.47 12.73 -6.92
CA ASP A 71 10.37 12.61 -5.47
C ASP A 71 10.69 11.17 -5.01
N PRO A 72 11.40 11.02 -3.87
CA PRO A 72 11.64 9.70 -3.30
C PRO A 72 10.35 9.12 -2.71
N LEU A 73 10.20 7.79 -2.82
CA LEU A 73 9.12 7.09 -2.12
C LEU A 73 9.25 7.28 -0.60
N PRO A 74 8.13 7.36 0.14
CA PRO A 74 8.14 7.41 1.59
C PRO A 74 8.80 6.15 2.17
N GLN A 75 9.95 6.34 2.85
CA GLN A 75 10.79 5.24 3.31
C GLN A 75 10.06 4.27 4.26
N GLU A 76 9.20 4.78 5.15
CA GLU A 76 8.39 3.97 6.08
C GLU A 76 7.48 2.99 5.31
N ASP A 77 6.70 3.52 4.36
CA ASP A 77 5.78 2.76 3.53
C ASP A 77 6.53 1.81 2.57
N LEU A 78 7.66 2.24 1.99
CA LEU A 78 8.49 1.38 1.13
C LEU A 78 9.13 0.22 1.92
N CYS A 79 9.61 0.47 3.14
CA CYS A 79 10.12 -0.57 4.03
C CYS A 79 9.03 -1.60 4.37
N ALA A 80 7.86 -1.12 4.79
CA ALA A 80 6.72 -1.98 5.11
C ALA A 80 6.30 -2.81 3.88
N ALA A 81 6.16 -2.18 2.70
CA ALA A 81 5.80 -2.86 1.47
C ALA A 81 6.82 -3.94 1.07
N ASN A 82 8.13 -3.65 1.20
CA ASN A 82 9.18 -4.63 0.97
C ASN A 82 9.11 -5.81 1.96
N GLU A 83 8.84 -5.54 3.24
CA GLU A 83 8.72 -6.58 4.25
C GLU A 83 7.54 -7.51 3.95
N PHE A 84 6.35 -6.96 3.70
CA PHE A 84 5.17 -7.76 3.33
C PHE A 84 5.41 -8.54 2.03
N ALA A 85 5.89 -7.87 0.98
CA ALA A 85 6.10 -8.50 -0.32
C ALA A 85 7.15 -9.62 -0.29
N ARG A 86 8.22 -9.48 0.50
CA ARG A 86 9.22 -10.55 0.66
C ARG A 86 8.64 -11.75 1.37
N ASN A 87 7.84 -11.57 2.41
CA ASN A 87 7.38 -12.70 3.21
C ASN A 87 6.07 -13.34 2.70
N ALA A 88 5.41 -12.72 1.73
CA ALA A 88 4.20 -13.26 1.12
C ALA A 88 4.46 -14.59 0.38
N ASP A 89 3.53 -15.52 0.53
CA ASP A 89 3.42 -16.75 -0.28
C ASP A 89 2.56 -16.55 -1.53
N LEU A 90 1.78 -15.46 -1.57
CA LEU A 90 0.97 -15.03 -2.71
C LEU A 90 0.99 -13.51 -2.85
N SER A 91 1.29 -13.01 -4.05
CA SER A 91 1.11 -11.61 -4.43
C SER A 91 0.06 -11.49 -5.53
N ILE A 92 -0.99 -10.70 -5.29
CA ILE A 92 -2.06 -10.44 -6.26
C ILE A 92 -1.97 -8.98 -6.72
N CYS A 93 -1.72 -8.77 -8.01
CA CYS A 93 -1.65 -7.45 -8.62
C CYS A 93 -3.02 -7.13 -9.24
N MET A 94 -3.66 -6.04 -8.84
CA MET A 94 -4.99 -5.66 -9.32
C MET A 94 -4.95 -4.28 -9.95
N GLY A 95 -5.32 -4.17 -11.23
CA GLY A 95 -5.50 -2.87 -11.91
C GLY A 95 -4.22 -2.04 -12.03
N THR A 96 -3.07 -2.67 -12.28
CA THR A 96 -1.78 -1.98 -12.45
C THR A 96 -0.98 -2.57 -13.61
N THR A 97 -0.28 -1.72 -14.37
CA THR A 97 0.62 -2.13 -15.46
C THR A 97 1.99 -2.58 -14.97
N LEU A 98 2.28 -2.38 -13.67
CA LEU A 98 3.56 -2.71 -13.01
C LEU A 98 4.80 -2.01 -13.60
N GLN A 99 4.61 -0.91 -14.34
CA GLN A 99 5.71 -0.21 -15.01
C GLN A 99 6.56 0.65 -14.06
N ILE A 100 5.95 1.28 -13.04
CA ILE A 100 6.63 2.21 -12.15
C ILE A 100 7.45 1.45 -11.10
N THR A 101 8.77 1.64 -11.12
CA THR A 101 9.69 1.02 -10.16
C THR A 101 10.03 1.98 -9.02
N PRO A 102 10.28 1.48 -7.80
CA PRO A 102 10.33 0.07 -7.40
C PRO A 102 8.96 -0.59 -7.14
N ALA A 103 7.86 0.17 -7.09
CA ALA A 103 6.54 -0.34 -6.68
C ALA A 103 6.06 -1.55 -7.50
N GLY A 104 6.19 -1.50 -8.83
CA GLY A 104 5.77 -2.55 -9.76
C GLY A 104 6.61 -3.83 -9.68
N ASP A 105 7.79 -3.78 -9.06
CA ASP A 105 8.66 -4.95 -8.88
C ASP A 105 8.42 -5.64 -7.52
N LEU A 106 7.70 -5.01 -6.59
CA LEU A 106 7.38 -5.59 -5.28
C LEU A 106 6.72 -6.98 -5.36
N PRO A 107 5.72 -7.23 -6.23
CA PRO A 107 5.09 -8.55 -6.33
C PRO A 107 6.05 -9.70 -6.67
N LEU A 108 7.18 -9.39 -7.32
CA LEU A 108 8.22 -10.38 -7.64
C LEU A 108 8.96 -10.89 -6.41
N LEU A 109 8.92 -10.15 -5.29
CA LEU A 109 9.61 -10.53 -4.06
C LEU A 109 9.00 -11.79 -3.43
N ALA A 110 7.69 -12.01 -3.58
CA ALA A 110 7.03 -13.24 -3.14
C ALA A 110 7.58 -14.46 -3.89
N LYS A 111 7.77 -14.34 -5.21
CA LYS A 111 8.36 -15.41 -6.04
C LYS A 111 9.77 -15.78 -5.59
N LYS A 112 10.58 -14.82 -5.13
CA LYS A 112 11.94 -15.09 -4.63
C LYS A 112 11.95 -16.01 -3.40
N ASN A 113 10.87 -16.03 -2.62
CA ASN A 113 10.70 -16.91 -1.47
C ASN A 113 9.86 -18.16 -1.76
N GLY A 114 9.59 -18.43 -3.04
CA GLY A 114 8.82 -19.57 -3.53
C GLY A 114 7.31 -19.38 -3.46
N GLY A 115 6.85 -18.13 -3.25
CA GLY A 115 5.45 -17.76 -3.38
C GLY A 115 5.01 -17.63 -4.84
N LYS A 116 3.72 -17.35 -5.02
CA LYS A 116 3.03 -17.24 -6.31
C LYS A 116 2.68 -15.79 -6.62
N MET A 117 2.59 -15.47 -7.91
CA MET A 117 2.18 -14.16 -8.39
C MET A 117 0.96 -14.29 -9.31
N VAL A 118 -0.11 -13.58 -8.99
CA VAL A 118 -1.34 -13.50 -9.78
C VAL A 118 -1.50 -12.08 -10.29
N ILE A 119 -1.88 -11.90 -11.55
CA ILE A 119 -2.15 -10.61 -12.16
C ILE A 119 -3.60 -10.56 -12.63
N ILE A 120 -4.33 -9.54 -12.19
CA ILE A 120 -5.70 -9.23 -12.61
C ILE A 120 -5.67 -7.84 -13.25
N ASN A 121 -5.64 -7.80 -14.58
CA ASN A 121 -5.57 -6.54 -15.32
C ASN A 121 -6.14 -6.68 -16.74
N LEU A 122 -6.80 -5.64 -17.24
CA LEU A 122 -7.35 -5.63 -18.61
C LEU A 122 -6.26 -5.61 -19.68
N SER A 123 -5.11 -5.00 -19.40
CA SER A 123 -4.01 -4.82 -20.34
C SER A 123 -2.77 -5.59 -19.91
N LYS A 124 -1.84 -5.80 -20.87
CA LYS A 124 -0.53 -6.39 -20.63
C LYS A 124 0.22 -5.65 -19.50
N THR A 125 0.95 -6.38 -18.66
CA THR A 125 1.80 -5.79 -17.62
C THR A 125 3.30 -6.03 -17.90
N LYS A 126 4.17 -5.28 -17.20
CA LYS A 126 5.63 -5.46 -17.27
C LYS A 126 6.08 -6.88 -16.91
N HIS A 127 5.33 -7.59 -16.07
CA HIS A 127 5.76 -8.87 -15.46
C HIS A 127 4.85 -10.05 -15.80
N ASP A 128 4.08 -9.99 -16.89
CA ASP A 128 3.19 -11.09 -17.31
C ASP A 128 3.92 -12.44 -17.39
N GLU A 129 5.10 -12.47 -18.00
CA GLU A 129 5.92 -13.69 -18.13
C GLU A 129 6.37 -14.31 -16.79
N LYS A 130 6.28 -13.55 -15.70
CA LYS A 130 6.64 -14.01 -14.35
C LYS A 130 5.42 -14.42 -13.54
N ALA A 131 4.19 -14.14 -13.99
CA ALA A 131 2.98 -14.50 -13.27
C ALA A 131 2.75 -16.03 -13.31
N ASP A 132 2.24 -16.58 -12.21
CA ASP A 132 1.74 -17.96 -12.15
C ASP A 132 0.30 -18.06 -12.67
N LEU A 133 -0.45 -16.95 -12.65
CA LEU A 133 -1.79 -16.84 -13.22
C LEU A 133 -2.05 -15.40 -13.70
N ILE A 134 -2.63 -15.25 -14.88
CA ILE A 134 -3.07 -13.97 -15.44
C ILE A 134 -4.57 -14.06 -15.71
N ILE A 135 -5.33 -13.07 -15.25
CA ILE A 135 -6.76 -12.93 -15.48
C ILE A 135 -7.01 -11.59 -16.17
N ASN A 136 -7.36 -11.64 -17.46
CA ASN A 136 -7.65 -10.45 -18.26
C ASN A 136 -9.13 -10.06 -18.17
N ALA A 137 -9.53 -9.50 -17.03
CA ALA A 137 -10.90 -9.08 -16.77
C ALA A 137 -10.95 -7.84 -15.86
N ARG A 138 -12.14 -7.26 -15.71
CA ARG A 138 -12.37 -6.16 -14.76
C ARG A 138 -12.17 -6.68 -13.33
N VAL A 139 -11.42 -5.95 -12.51
CA VAL A 139 -11.11 -6.33 -11.12
C VAL A 139 -12.39 -6.57 -10.32
N ASP A 140 -13.41 -5.71 -10.47
CA ASP A 140 -14.68 -5.85 -9.76
C ASP A 140 -15.37 -7.20 -10.02
N ASP A 141 -15.35 -7.67 -11.27
CA ASP A 141 -16.03 -8.90 -11.66
C ASP A 141 -15.28 -10.13 -11.11
N VAL A 142 -13.95 -10.11 -11.18
CA VAL A 142 -13.10 -11.16 -10.60
C VAL A 142 -13.24 -11.20 -9.08
N MET A 143 -13.21 -10.04 -8.42
CA MET A 143 -13.34 -9.96 -6.97
C MET A 143 -14.73 -10.38 -6.51
N ARG A 144 -15.81 -10.03 -7.23
CA ARG A 144 -17.16 -10.51 -6.92
C ARG A 144 -17.21 -12.04 -6.96
N MET A 145 -16.71 -12.65 -8.03
CA MET A 145 -16.68 -14.11 -8.17
C MET A 145 -15.82 -14.79 -7.09
N LEU A 146 -14.65 -14.21 -6.78
CA LEU A 146 -13.77 -14.70 -5.73
C LEU A 146 -14.45 -14.66 -4.36
N MET A 147 -15.06 -13.53 -4.00
CA MET A 147 -15.72 -13.37 -2.71
C MET A 147 -16.94 -14.29 -2.58
N THR A 148 -17.72 -14.49 -3.65
CA THR A 148 -18.79 -15.50 -3.69
C THR A 148 -18.25 -16.92 -3.51
N THR A 149 -17.13 -17.25 -4.16
CA THR A 149 -16.51 -18.58 -4.07
C THR A 149 -15.92 -18.84 -2.67
N MET A 150 -15.45 -17.80 -1.99
CA MET A 150 -14.91 -17.85 -0.63
C MET A 150 -15.97 -17.75 0.46
N ASP A 151 -17.26 -17.59 0.10
CA ASP A 151 -18.36 -17.35 1.04
C ASP A 151 -18.12 -16.12 1.95
N ILE A 152 -17.62 -15.03 1.35
CA ILE A 152 -17.35 -13.76 2.05
C ILE A 152 -18.29 -12.67 1.53
N ASP A 153 -19.14 -12.15 2.42
CA ASP A 153 -19.99 -11.00 2.14
C ASP A 153 -19.17 -9.70 2.00
N VAL A 154 -19.34 -9.01 0.87
CA VAL A 154 -18.66 -7.73 0.60
C VAL A 154 -19.52 -6.57 1.09
N VAL A 155 -19.08 -5.92 2.16
CA VAL A 155 -19.71 -4.68 2.65
C VAL A 155 -19.39 -3.52 1.71
N GLN A 156 -20.43 -2.98 1.06
CA GLN A 156 -20.29 -1.85 0.11
C GLN A 156 -20.42 -0.48 0.80
N LYS A 157 -20.96 -0.41 2.02
CA LYS A 157 -21.17 0.83 2.76
C LYS A 157 -20.03 1.04 3.77
N PHE A 158 -19.31 2.14 3.66
CA PHE A 158 -18.26 2.53 4.59
C PHE A 158 -18.43 3.99 5.02
N ASN A 159 -18.01 4.31 6.24
CA ASN A 159 -17.96 5.69 6.73
C ASN A 159 -16.58 6.28 6.41
N ALA A 160 -16.54 7.17 5.42
CA ALA A 160 -15.31 7.77 4.94
C ALA A 160 -14.64 8.76 5.92
N ASP A 161 -15.34 9.13 6.99
CA ASP A 161 -14.83 10.01 8.06
C ASP A 161 -14.15 9.20 9.18
N PHE A 162 -14.31 7.87 9.20
CA PHE A 162 -13.71 7.01 10.21
C PHE A 162 -12.41 6.37 9.71
N ILE A 163 -11.29 6.77 10.31
CA ILE A 163 -9.98 6.18 10.03
C ILE A 163 -9.73 5.02 10.99
N VAL A 164 -9.47 3.83 10.44
CA VAL A 164 -9.17 2.63 11.23
C VAL A 164 -7.65 2.56 11.48
N PRO A 165 -7.14 2.80 12.70
CA PRO A 165 -5.69 2.79 12.93
C PRO A 165 -5.10 1.37 12.93
N LEU A 166 -5.84 0.39 13.46
CA LEU A 166 -5.38 -0.97 13.65
C LEU A 166 -6.43 -1.97 13.14
N SER A 167 -5.96 -2.98 12.42
CA SER A 167 -6.72 -4.18 12.10
C SER A 167 -7.11 -4.94 13.37
N ILE A 168 -8.35 -5.43 13.44
CA ILE A 168 -8.80 -6.37 14.49
C ILE A 168 -8.15 -7.75 14.35
N HIS A 169 -7.75 -8.12 13.13
CA HIS A 169 -7.00 -9.35 12.89
C HIS A 169 -5.50 -9.14 13.20
N PRO A 170 -4.83 -10.11 13.85
CA PRO A 170 -3.41 -10.02 14.19
C PRO A 170 -2.54 -9.97 12.94
N LEU A 171 -1.47 -9.18 12.99
CA LEU A 171 -0.44 -9.18 11.94
C LEU A 171 0.25 -10.54 11.99
N GLU A 172 0.21 -11.28 10.88
CA GLU A 172 0.94 -12.52 10.77
C GLU A 172 2.42 -12.23 10.98
N ARG A 173 2.99 -12.84 12.02
CA ARG A 173 4.43 -12.77 12.25
C ARG A 173 5.07 -13.76 11.31
N PHE A 174 5.55 -13.26 10.17
CA PHE A 174 6.28 -14.06 9.19
C PHE A 174 7.42 -14.81 9.89
N ARG A 175 7.28 -16.12 10.06
CA ARG A 175 8.37 -16.96 10.54
C ARG A 175 9.42 -16.99 9.43
N LYS A 176 10.58 -16.36 9.66
CA LYS A 176 11.74 -16.47 8.77
C LYS A 176 12.11 -17.95 8.62
N ASN A 177 11.68 -18.58 7.53
CA ASN A 177 12.07 -19.94 7.19
C ASN A 177 13.55 -19.94 6.76
N ARG A 178 14.47 -19.94 7.74
CA ARG A 178 15.93 -19.98 7.53
C ARG A 178 16.41 -21.20 6.73
N LYS A 179 15.60 -22.26 6.61
CA LYS A 179 16.01 -23.52 5.98
C LYS A 179 16.19 -23.44 4.46
N ARG A 180 15.54 -22.50 3.76
CA ARG A 180 15.55 -22.46 2.28
C ARG A 180 16.83 -21.87 1.64
N TRP A 181 17.62 -21.10 2.40
CA TRP A 181 18.85 -20.48 1.87
C TRP A 181 20.03 -21.45 1.70
N LYS A 182 19.96 -22.66 2.28
CA LYS A 182 21.03 -23.65 2.17
C LYS A 182 21.00 -24.47 0.87
N MET A 183 19.86 -24.57 0.19
CA MET A 183 19.73 -25.41 -1.02
C MET A 183 20.19 -24.76 -2.33
N LYS A 184 20.72 -23.52 -2.33
CA LYS A 184 21.20 -22.83 -3.54
C LYS A 184 22.72 -22.58 -3.57
N LYS A 185 23.49 -23.28 -2.72
CA LYS A 185 24.96 -23.19 -2.67
C LYS A 185 25.67 -24.53 -2.95
N GLU A 186 24.93 -25.54 -3.36
CA GLU A 186 25.42 -26.88 -3.69
C GLU A 186 24.93 -27.25 -5.11
N GLU A 187 25.52 -26.63 -6.12
CA GLU A 187 25.53 -26.98 -7.55
C GLU A 187 26.50 -26.02 -8.26
#